data_AF-A0A3A0DH26-F1
#
_entry.id   AF-A0A3A0DH26-F1
#
_cell.length_a   1.000
_cell.length_b   1.000
_cell.length_c   1.000
_cell.angle_alpha   90.00
_cell.angle_beta   90.00
_cell.angle_gamma   90.00
#
_symmetry.space_group_name_H-M   'P 1'
#
loop_
_entity.id
_entity.type
_entity.pdbx_description
1 polymer ?
#
loop_
_entity_poly.entity_id
_entity_poly.type
_entity_poly.pdbx_seq_one_letter_code
_entity_poly.pdbx_strand_id
1 'polypeptide(L)'
;MMATDLYTLNSVLGATIEEQVVRTLNLIRSTWDSSGKYALYSFVRQPQTFPDVRLRKATGDDTILGLELKGWYLLAKETEPSLRFQTTASACAEQDLIVVVPWVLSNVISGAPMLFEPWIESARYAAEFRNYHWQHLRQAASDTAIVVPSGIGPYPVKADQIGDRPASDVGGNFGRLARTGIMEEYIRKLDEISLCGIKAEFWRQFLKSFQESTTDAQARAAIERLRKRVLADGTPSARSESALRILVELETLLNE
;
A
#
# COMPACT_ATOMS: atom_id res chain seq x y z
N MET A 1 -14.90 -18.27 3.36
CA MET A 1 -14.09 -17.21 2.73
C MET A 1 -12.65 -17.58 2.98
N MET A 2 -11.94 -17.96 1.91
CA MET A 2 -10.56 -18.41 1.97
C MET A 2 -9.62 -17.20 2.14
N ALA A 3 -8.39 -17.40 2.65
CA ALA A 3 -7.41 -16.33 2.76
C ALA A 3 -7.04 -15.69 1.40
N THR A 4 -7.27 -16.42 0.31
CA THR A 4 -7.12 -15.98 -1.09
C THR A 4 -8.25 -15.06 -1.56
N ASP A 5 -9.48 -15.28 -1.12
CA ASP A 5 -10.60 -14.36 -1.35
C ASP A 5 -10.29 -12.97 -0.77
N LEU A 6 -9.52 -12.91 0.32
CA LEU A 6 -9.05 -11.69 0.96
C LEU A 6 -8.09 -10.87 0.09
N TYR A 7 -7.29 -11.51 -0.75
CA TYR A 7 -6.43 -10.80 -1.70
C TYR A 7 -7.21 -10.31 -2.93
N THR A 8 -8.25 -11.03 -3.35
CA THR A 8 -9.21 -10.56 -4.37
C THR A 8 -10.04 -9.37 -3.84
N LEU A 9 -10.35 -9.36 -2.54
CA LEU A 9 -10.96 -8.20 -1.89
C LEU A 9 -10.05 -6.95 -1.96
N ASN A 10 -8.72 -7.10 -2.00
CA ASN A 10 -7.81 -5.96 -2.11
C ASN A 10 -8.02 -5.16 -3.40
N SER A 11 -8.27 -5.83 -4.54
CA SER A 11 -8.48 -5.13 -5.81
C SER A 11 -9.84 -4.41 -5.84
N VAL A 12 -10.92 -5.08 -5.41
CA VAL A 12 -12.28 -4.53 -5.43
C VAL A 12 -12.47 -3.43 -4.39
N LEU A 13 -12.03 -3.65 -3.15
CA LEU A 13 -12.17 -2.67 -2.07
C LEU A 13 -11.13 -1.56 -2.20
N GLY A 14 -9.93 -1.83 -2.74
CA GLY A 14 -8.94 -0.79 -3.03
C GLY A 14 -9.48 0.27 -3.98
N ALA A 15 -10.09 -0.15 -5.09
CA ALA A 15 -10.73 0.77 -6.04
C ALA A 15 -11.90 1.55 -5.40
N THR A 16 -12.66 0.89 -4.52
CA THR A 16 -13.75 1.53 -3.76
C THR A 16 -13.20 2.60 -2.82
N ILE A 17 -12.09 2.33 -2.13
CA ILE A 17 -11.43 3.26 -1.21
C ILE A 17 -10.93 4.49 -1.96
N GLU A 18 -10.28 4.32 -3.11
CA GLU A 18 -9.85 5.43 -3.96
C GLU A 18 -11.04 6.34 -4.33
N GLU A 19 -12.18 5.75 -4.67
CA GLU A 19 -13.40 6.51 -4.98
C GLU A 19 -13.97 7.23 -3.75
N GLN A 20 -13.97 6.58 -2.57
CA GLN A 20 -14.44 7.18 -1.33
C GLN A 20 -13.52 8.31 -0.84
N VAL A 21 -12.21 8.22 -1.05
CA VAL A 21 -11.27 9.31 -0.74
C VAL A 21 -11.66 10.57 -1.51
N VAL A 22 -11.94 10.45 -2.81
CA VAL A 22 -12.32 11.59 -3.66
C VAL A 22 -13.67 12.19 -3.24
N ARG A 23 -14.66 11.34 -2.94
CA ARG A 23 -15.94 11.80 -2.39
C ARG A 23 -15.75 12.55 -1.07
N THR A 24 -14.97 11.97 -0.16
CA THR A 24 -14.70 12.54 1.16
C THR A 24 -14.00 13.89 1.05
N LEU A 25 -12.94 13.99 0.24
CA LEU A 25 -12.22 15.24 0.01
C LEU A 25 -13.17 16.36 -0.45
N ASN A 26 -14.09 16.08 -1.38
CA ASN A 26 -15.07 17.08 -1.80
C ASN A 26 -16.10 17.41 -0.70
N LEU A 27 -16.50 16.42 0.11
CA LEU A 27 -17.45 16.59 1.22
C LEU A 27 -16.87 17.46 2.35
N ILE A 28 -15.59 17.29 2.67
CA ILE A 28 -14.89 18.01 3.75
C ILE A 28 -14.27 19.33 3.28
N ARG A 29 -14.80 19.96 2.22
CA ARG A 29 -14.28 21.23 1.67
C ARG A 29 -14.09 22.31 2.72
N SER A 30 -15.04 22.45 3.64
CA SER A 30 -14.95 23.44 4.73
C SER A 30 -13.72 23.26 5.61
N THR A 31 -13.13 22.06 5.64
CA THR A 31 -11.90 21.75 6.37
C THR A 31 -10.65 22.23 5.64
N TRP A 32 -10.50 21.95 4.35
CA TRP A 32 -9.26 22.28 3.60
C TRP A 32 -9.31 23.58 2.79
N ASP A 33 -10.50 24.11 2.49
CA ASP A 33 -10.71 25.42 1.86
C ASP A 33 -11.67 26.27 2.71
N SER A 34 -11.31 26.45 3.98
CA SER A 34 -12.11 27.23 4.93
C SER A 34 -12.31 28.70 4.51
N SER A 35 -11.39 29.24 3.71
CA SER A 35 -11.46 30.60 3.16
C SER A 35 -12.29 30.74 1.87
N GLY A 36 -12.68 29.62 1.25
CA GLY A 36 -13.39 29.61 -0.03
C GLY A 36 -12.57 30.06 -1.24
N LYS A 37 -11.23 30.11 -1.12
CA LYS A 37 -10.31 30.53 -2.19
C LYS A 37 -10.42 29.61 -3.41
N TYR A 38 -10.75 28.35 -3.20
CA TYR A 38 -10.84 27.32 -4.23
C TYR A 38 -12.29 26.83 -4.44
N ALA A 39 -13.28 27.69 -4.19
CA ALA A 39 -14.71 27.35 -4.30
C ALA A 39 -15.11 26.77 -5.67
N LEU A 40 -14.43 27.17 -6.75
CA LEU A 40 -14.68 26.67 -8.11
C LEU A 40 -13.92 25.39 -8.47
N TYR A 41 -13.07 24.87 -7.59
CA TYR A 41 -12.27 23.67 -7.81
C TYR A 41 -12.92 22.47 -7.13
N SER A 42 -12.83 21.28 -7.72
CA SER A 42 -13.25 20.01 -7.10
C SER A 42 -12.25 18.91 -7.42
N PHE A 43 -12.17 17.91 -6.54
CA PHE A 43 -11.38 16.71 -6.82
C PHE A 43 -12.13 15.82 -7.81
N VAL A 44 -11.49 15.53 -8.95
CA VAL A 44 -12.06 14.76 -10.06
C VAL A 44 -11.12 13.61 -10.42
N ARG A 45 -11.65 12.38 -10.44
CA ARG A 45 -10.94 11.18 -10.89
C ARG A 45 -10.58 11.28 -12.37
N GLN A 46 -9.37 10.87 -12.71
CA GLN A 46 -8.88 10.76 -14.07
C GLN A 46 -8.74 9.29 -14.45
N PRO A 47 -9.58 8.78 -15.38
CA PRO A 47 -9.39 7.42 -15.86
C PRO A 47 -8.11 7.34 -16.71
N GLN A 48 -7.21 6.43 -16.34
CA GLN A 48 -6.09 5.96 -17.18
C GLN A 48 -5.00 7.01 -17.50
N THR A 49 -4.93 8.12 -16.75
CA THR A 49 -3.92 9.16 -16.98
C THR A 49 -3.45 9.71 -15.64
N PHE A 50 -2.13 9.82 -15.45
CA PHE A 50 -1.56 10.44 -14.26
C PHE A 50 -1.94 11.93 -14.17
N PRO A 51 -2.19 12.46 -12.96
CA PRO A 51 -2.44 11.76 -11.70
C PRO A 51 -3.85 11.18 -11.64
N ASP A 52 -4.08 10.13 -10.84
CA ASP A 52 -5.39 9.48 -10.65
C ASP A 52 -6.53 10.45 -10.27
N VAL A 53 -6.20 11.54 -9.57
CA VAL A 53 -7.15 12.58 -9.16
C VAL A 53 -6.53 13.96 -9.38
N ARG A 54 -7.35 14.90 -9.86
CA ARG A 54 -6.98 16.30 -10.05
C ARG A 54 -7.92 17.20 -9.26
N LEU A 55 -7.39 18.14 -8.48
CA LEU A 55 -8.14 19.29 -8.00
C LEU A 55 -8.23 20.30 -9.15
N ARG A 56 -9.34 20.23 -9.89
CA ARG A 56 -9.53 20.99 -11.12
C ARG A 56 -10.66 21.98 -10.97
N LYS A 57 -10.51 23.13 -11.62
CA LYS A 57 -11.61 24.09 -11.78
C LYS A 57 -12.77 23.46 -12.56
N ALA A 58 -14.01 23.84 -12.21
CA ALA A 58 -15.21 23.33 -12.88
C ALA A 58 -15.26 23.70 -14.37
N THR A 59 -14.67 24.83 -14.73
CA THR A 59 -14.56 25.32 -16.12
C THR A 59 -13.08 25.49 -16.48
N GLY A 60 -12.70 24.94 -17.64
CA GLY A 60 -11.30 24.90 -18.10
C GLY A 60 -10.52 23.69 -17.59
N ASP A 61 -9.22 23.65 -17.93
CA ASP A 61 -8.30 22.57 -17.56
C ASP A 61 -7.32 22.95 -16.44
N ASP A 62 -7.59 24.05 -15.74
CA ASP A 62 -6.78 24.54 -14.63
C ASP A 62 -6.76 23.50 -13.49
N THR A 63 -5.64 22.81 -13.34
CA THR A 63 -5.34 21.89 -12.24
C THR A 63 -4.29 22.51 -11.33
N ILE A 64 -4.54 22.46 -10.02
CA ILE A 64 -3.63 23.05 -9.00
C ILE A 64 -3.00 22.02 -8.06
N LEU A 65 -3.49 20.77 -8.11
CA LEU A 65 -3.01 19.66 -7.31
C LEU A 65 -3.43 18.34 -7.96
N GLY A 66 -2.48 17.43 -8.08
CA GLY A 66 -2.65 16.04 -8.46
C GLY A 66 -2.46 15.10 -7.28
N LEU A 67 -3.27 14.04 -7.21
CA LEU A 67 -3.07 12.93 -6.28
C LEU A 67 -2.97 11.62 -7.06
N GLU A 68 -1.85 10.94 -6.91
CA GLU A 68 -1.71 9.53 -7.28
C GLU A 68 -2.16 8.69 -6.09
N LEU A 69 -3.21 7.89 -6.23
CA LEU A 69 -3.84 7.20 -5.12
C LEU A 69 -3.52 5.72 -5.12
N LYS A 70 -3.31 5.16 -3.93
CA LYS A 70 -3.21 3.72 -3.77
C LYS A 70 -3.90 3.23 -2.51
N GLY A 71 -4.94 2.41 -2.69
CA GLY A 71 -5.43 1.56 -1.59
C GLY A 71 -4.43 0.44 -1.28
N TRP A 72 -4.09 0.26 -0.01
CA TRP A 72 -3.22 -0.82 0.45
C TRP A 72 -3.89 -1.64 1.56
N TYR A 73 -4.24 -2.90 1.27
CA TYR A 73 -4.66 -3.81 2.33
C TYR A 73 -3.47 -4.14 3.23
N LEU A 74 -3.50 -3.64 4.47
CA LEU A 74 -2.35 -3.69 5.39
C LEU A 74 -1.92 -5.13 5.70
N LEU A 75 -2.86 -6.08 5.71
CA LEU A 75 -2.56 -7.49 5.97
C LEU A 75 -2.21 -8.29 4.70
N ALA A 76 -1.89 -7.60 3.60
CA ALA A 76 -1.47 -8.23 2.35
C ALA A 76 -0.19 -9.08 2.52
N LYS A 77 -0.06 -10.13 1.71
CA LYS A 77 1.08 -11.07 1.73
C LYS A 77 2.44 -10.38 1.55
N GLU A 78 2.49 -9.36 0.70
CA GLU A 78 3.73 -8.66 0.38
C GLU A 78 4.24 -7.81 1.54
N THR A 79 3.47 -7.62 2.62
CA THR A 79 3.79 -6.81 3.82
C THR A 79 4.11 -5.33 3.57
N GLU A 80 4.21 -4.94 2.31
CA GLU A 80 4.44 -3.60 1.79
C GLU A 80 3.37 -3.28 0.73
N PRO A 81 3.09 -2.00 0.45
CA PRO A 81 2.18 -1.63 -0.64
C PRO A 81 2.78 -2.01 -1.99
N SER A 82 1.95 -2.58 -2.87
CA SER A 82 2.33 -2.92 -4.26
C SER A 82 2.36 -1.71 -5.20
N LEU A 83 2.55 -0.50 -4.66
CA LEU A 83 2.60 0.72 -5.45
C LEU A 83 3.79 0.69 -6.41
N ARG A 84 3.50 0.69 -7.70
CA ARG A 84 4.49 0.86 -8.76
C ARG A 84 4.31 2.23 -9.38
N PHE A 85 5.23 3.14 -9.08
CA PHE A 85 5.25 4.49 -9.61
C PHE A 85 6.40 4.64 -10.59
N GLN A 86 6.09 4.66 -11.89
CA GLN A 86 7.08 4.79 -12.97
C GLN A 86 7.02 6.14 -13.68
N THR A 87 6.05 6.99 -13.33
CA THR A 87 5.89 8.32 -13.89
C THR A 87 7.19 9.13 -13.73
N THR A 88 7.58 9.82 -14.80
CA THR A 88 8.76 10.67 -14.86
C THR A 88 8.56 11.92 -14.01
N ALA A 89 9.64 12.42 -13.41
CA ALA A 89 9.58 13.60 -12.55
C ALA A 89 9.00 14.84 -13.27
N SER A 90 9.29 15.00 -14.56
CA SER A 90 8.80 16.12 -15.38
C SER A 90 7.28 16.11 -15.59
N ALA A 91 6.62 14.96 -15.43
CA ALA A 91 5.16 14.83 -15.51
C ALA A 91 4.45 15.24 -14.20
N CYS A 92 5.21 15.46 -13.12
CA CYS A 92 4.68 15.79 -11.81
C CYS A 92 4.76 17.31 -11.59
N ALA A 93 3.63 17.96 -11.29
CA ALA A 93 3.68 19.32 -10.76
C ALA A 93 4.31 19.32 -9.37
N GLU A 94 4.82 20.47 -8.94
CA GLU A 94 5.48 20.62 -7.63
C GLU A 94 4.56 20.25 -6.46
N GLN A 95 3.26 20.54 -6.60
CA GLN A 95 2.25 20.29 -5.59
C GLN A 95 1.71 18.86 -5.62
N ASP A 96 1.98 18.07 -6.66
CA ASP A 96 1.39 16.74 -6.82
C ASP A 96 1.91 15.76 -5.76
N LEU A 97 1.00 14.92 -5.25
CA LEU A 97 1.26 14.00 -4.16
C LEU A 97 1.00 12.55 -4.55
N ILE A 98 1.77 11.63 -3.98
CA ILE A 98 1.41 10.22 -3.87
C ILE A 98 0.75 10.02 -2.52
N VAL A 99 -0.39 9.34 -2.51
CA VAL A 99 -1.18 9.09 -1.31
C VAL A 99 -1.51 7.60 -1.23
N VAL A 100 -0.89 6.91 -0.27
CA VAL A 100 -1.14 5.49 0.01
C VAL A 100 -2.02 5.39 1.24
N VAL A 101 -3.23 4.83 1.08
CA VAL A 101 -4.23 4.68 2.15
C VAL A 101 -4.27 3.24 2.63
N PRO A 102 -3.69 2.92 3.81
CA PRO A 102 -3.78 1.57 4.36
C PRO A 102 -5.18 1.30 4.89
N TRP A 103 -5.61 0.06 4.78
CA TRP A 103 -6.91 -0.35 5.30
C TRP A 103 -6.94 -1.83 5.70
N VAL A 104 -7.87 -2.18 6.58
CA VAL A 104 -8.20 -3.55 7.01
C VAL A 104 -9.71 -3.72 7.18
N LEU A 105 -10.16 -4.93 7.45
CA LEU A 105 -11.51 -5.17 7.96
C LEU A 105 -11.52 -5.12 9.50
N SER A 106 -12.61 -4.65 10.10
CA SER A 106 -12.71 -4.41 11.55
C SER A 106 -12.46 -5.64 12.43
N ASN A 107 -12.72 -6.84 11.90
CA ASN A 107 -12.45 -8.12 12.55
C ASN A 107 -11.40 -8.94 11.77
N VAL A 108 -10.39 -8.27 11.21
CA VAL A 108 -9.25 -8.83 10.47
C VAL A 108 -9.64 -9.44 9.11
N ILE A 109 -10.48 -10.46 9.14
CA ILE A 109 -10.98 -11.21 7.97
C ILE A 109 -12.44 -10.90 7.62
N SER A 110 -13.14 -10.12 8.46
CA SER A 110 -14.56 -9.77 8.28
C SER A 110 -14.89 -8.43 8.91
N GLY A 111 -16.12 -7.95 8.67
CA GLY A 111 -16.61 -6.67 9.19
C GLY A 111 -16.48 -5.54 8.18
N ALA A 112 -16.47 -4.29 8.67
CA ALA A 112 -16.43 -3.10 7.82
C ALA A 112 -14.98 -2.69 7.52
N PRO A 113 -14.71 -2.08 6.35
CA PRO A 113 -13.41 -1.47 6.07
C PRO A 113 -13.08 -0.36 7.08
N MET A 114 -11.86 -0.39 7.61
CA MET A 114 -11.28 0.65 8.46
C MET A 114 -10.03 1.19 7.77
N LEU A 115 -9.96 2.52 7.65
CA LEU A 115 -8.82 3.22 7.06
C LEU A 115 -7.86 3.69 8.16
N PHE A 116 -6.59 3.75 7.82
CA PHE A 116 -5.55 4.36 8.67
C PHE A 116 -5.09 5.68 8.08
N GLU A 117 -4.32 6.44 8.87
CA GLU A 117 -3.62 7.62 8.40
C GLU A 117 -2.85 7.27 7.12
N PRO A 118 -2.97 8.07 6.04
CA PRO A 118 -2.29 7.78 4.78
C PRO A 118 -0.82 8.15 4.84
N TRP A 119 -0.01 7.47 4.03
CA TRP A 119 1.33 7.95 3.69
C TRP A 119 1.22 8.91 2.53
N ILE A 120 1.87 10.07 2.69
CA ILE A 120 1.83 11.16 1.72
C ILE A 120 3.26 11.57 1.41
N GLU A 121 3.58 11.73 0.14
CA GLU A 121 4.89 12.21 -0.33
C GLU A 121 4.73 13.01 -1.63
N SER A 122 5.65 13.93 -1.90
CA SER A 122 5.72 14.62 -3.20
C SER A 122 5.92 13.61 -4.33
N ALA A 123 5.05 13.64 -5.33
CA ALA A 123 5.11 12.75 -6.49
C ALA A 123 6.41 12.97 -7.28
N ARG A 124 6.83 14.24 -7.43
CA ARG A 124 8.08 14.60 -8.10
C ARG A 124 9.29 14.05 -7.35
N TYR A 125 9.35 14.27 -6.04
CA TYR A 125 10.43 13.74 -5.21
C TYR A 125 10.49 12.22 -5.26
N ALA A 126 9.35 11.53 -5.16
CA ALA A 126 9.31 10.08 -5.25
C ALA A 126 9.80 9.54 -6.62
N ALA A 127 9.50 10.23 -7.72
CA ALA A 127 10.04 9.88 -9.04
C ALA A 127 11.56 10.04 -9.11
N GLU A 128 12.08 11.17 -8.63
CA GLU A 128 13.51 11.47 -8.59
C GLU A 128 14.26 10.49 -7.69
N PHE A 129 13.73 10.24 -6.48
CA PHE A 129 14.32 9.32 -5.51
C PHE A 129 14.30 7.87 -6.01
N ARG A 130 13.23 7.43 -6.69
CA ARG A 130 13.21 6.11 -7.36
C ARG A 130 14.37 5.95 -8.32
N ASN A 131 14.60 6.93 -9.19
CA ASN A 131 15.66 6.88 -10.19
C ASN A 131 17.04 6.92 -9.52
N TYR A 132 17.22 7.81 -8.53
CA TYR A 132 18.44 7.89 -7.75
C TYR A 132 18.76 6.56 -7.03
N HIS A 133 17.76 5.97 -6.36
CA HIS A 133 17.90 4.68 -5.71
C HIS A 133 18.32 3.60 -6.71
N TRP A 134 17.68 3.54 -7.88
CA TRP A 134 17.98 2.56 -8.92
C TRP A 134 19.40 2.69 -9.49
N GLN A 135 19.85 3.93 -9.72
CA GLN A 135 21.14 4.24 -10.33
C GLN A 135 22.31 4.16 -9.36
N HIS A 136 22.10 4.53 -8.09
CA HIS A 136 23.19 4.81 -7.15
C HIS A 136 23.14 4.03 -5.85
N LEU A 137 21.96 3.71 -5.32
CA LEU A 137 21.84 3.03 -4.02
C LEU A 137 21.73 1.51 -4.14
N ARG A 138 21.06 1.04 -5.20
CA ARG A 138 20.88 -0.39 -5.44
C ARG A 138 22.23 -1.04 -5.78
N GLN A 139 22.64 -2.00 -4.97
CA GLN A 139 23.80 -2.85 -5.27
C GLN A 139 23.37 -4.01 -6.18
N ALA A 140 23.53 -3.84 -7.49
CA ALA A 140 23.29 -4.91 -8.46
C ALA A 140 24.32 -4.87 -9.59
N ALA A 141 24.66 -6.04 -10.15
CA ALA A 141 25.57 -6.15 -11.28
C ALA A 141 24.92 -5.79 -12.63
N SER A 142 23.59 -5.70 -12.69
CA SER A 142 22.85 -5.35 -13.90
C SER A 142 22.91 -3.86 -14.20
N ASP A 143 22.76 -3.53 -15.48
CA ASP A 143 22.71 -2.15 -15.97
C ASP A 143 21.66 -1.32 -15.20
N THR A 144 22.12 -0.19 -14.66
CA THR A 144 21.32 0.74 -13.86
C THR A 144 20.82 1.94 -14.66
N ALA A 145 21.13 2.03 -15.96
CA ALA A 145 20.65 3.09 -16.82
C ALA A 145 19.11 3.15 -16.87
N ILE A 146 18.60 4.36 -17.04
CA ILE A 146 17.16 4.66 -17.13
C ILE A 146 16.93 5.52 -18.36
N VAL A 147 15.99 5.12 -19.20
CA VAL A 147 15.48 5.92 -20.30
C VAL A 147 14.34 6.78 -19.76
N VAL A 148 14.56 8.09 -19.75
CA VAL A 148 13.60 9.11 -19.31
C VAL A 148 12.96 9.76 -20.55
N PRO A 149 11.63 9.81 -20.66
CA PRO A 149 10.96 10.45 -21.80
C PRO A 149 11.18 11.97 -21.78
N SER A 150 11.33 12.56 -22.97
CA SER A 150 11.49 14.01 -23.15
C SER A 150 10.19 14.68 -23.60
N GLY A 151 10.09 16.01 -23.42
CA GLY A 151 8.92 16.78 -23.85
C GLY A 151 7.66 16.57 -23.00
N ILE A 152 7.80 15.95 -21.83
CA ILE A 152 6.70 15.72 -20.90
C ILE A 152 6.62 16.86 -19.88
N GLY A 153 5.41 17.36 -19.64
CA GLY A 153 5.10 18.31 -18.58
C GLY A 153 3.97 17.82 -17.67
N PRO A 154 3.63 18.58 -16.62
CA PRO A 154 2.55 18.23 -15.71
C PRO A 154 1.21 18.05 -16.40
N TYR A 155 0.38 17.17 -15.81
CA TYR A 155 -0.98 16.86 -16.26
C TYR A 155 -1.04 16.35 -17.71
N PRO A 156 -0.24 15.31 -18.04
CA PRO A 156 -0.14 14.74 -19.38
C PRO A 156 -1.50 14.26 -19.91
N VAL A 157 -1.58 14.06 -21.23
CA VAL A 157 -2.70 13.40 -21.89
C VAL A 157 -2.45 11.89 -22.00
N LYS A 158 -3.50 11.10 -22.19
CA LYS A 158 -3.43 9.63 -22.26
C LYS A 158 -2.42 9.08 -23.29
N ALA A 159 -2.14 9.84 -24.35
CA ALA A 159 -1.21 9.42 -25.40
C ALA A 159 0.27 9.59 -25.00
N ASP A 160 0.56 10.34 -23.94
CA ASP A 160 1.93 10.66 -23.54
C ASP A 160 2.62 9.46 -22.90
N GLN A 161 3.85 9.18 -23.34
CA GLN A 161 4.69 8.17 -22.71
C GLN A 161 5.40 8.78 -21.51
N ILE A 162 4.78 8.66 -20.34
CA ILE A 162 5.26 9.32 -19.11
C ILE A 162 6.08 8.41 -18.20
N GLY A 163 6.23 7.13 -18.55
CA GLY A 163 6.93 6.15 -17.74
C GLY A 163 8.43 6.13 -18.02
N ASP A 164 9.24 6.32 -16.98
CA ASP A 164 10.66 6.00 -17.01
C ASP A 164 10.85 4.49 -17.20
N ARG A 165 11.87 4.10 -17.98
CA ARG A 165 12.14 2.69 -18.29
C ARG A 165 13.56 2.30 -17.91
N PRO A 166 13.77 1.31 -17.03
CA PRO A 166 15.10 0.82 -16.71
C PRO A 166 15.66 0.02 -17.89
N ALA A 167 16.98 0.06 -18.09
CA ALA A 167 17.66 -0.77 -19.09
C ALA A 167 17.52 -2.28 -18.79
N SER A 168 17.48 -2.65 -17.50
CA SER A 168 17.31 -4.03 -17.06
C SER A 168 16.50 -4.15 -15.76
N ASP A 169 15.35 -4.81 -15.81
CA ASP A 169 14.50 -5.09 -14.64
C ASP A 169 13.91 -6.51 -14.68
N VAL A 170 14.78 -7.53 -14.70
CA VAL A 170 14.36 -8.94 -14.70
C VAL A 170 13.48 -9.29 -13.49
N GLY A 171 13.70 -8.61 -12.35
CA GLY A 171 12.96 -8.85 -11.11
C GLY A 171 11.65 -8.07 -10.95
N GLY A 172 11.31 -7.16 -11.88
CA GLY A 172 10.12 -6.32 -11.78
C GLY A 172 10.13 -5.37 -10.58
N ASN A 173 11.30 -4.87 -10.19
CA ASN A 173 11.50 -4.03 -9.01
C ASN A 173 11.37 -2.53 -9.32
N PHE A 174 11.57 -2.11 -10.57
CA PHE A 174 11.59 -0.69 -10.89
C PHE A 174 10.22 -0.05 -10.63
N GLY A 175 10.24 1.08 -9.93
CA GLY A 175 9.05 1.81 -9.51
C GLY A 175 8.36 1.28 -8.26
N ARG A 176 8.78 0.15 -7.67
CA ARG A 176 8.24 -0.29 -6.37
C ARG A 176 8.75 0.61 -5.24
N LEU A 177 8.01 1.66 -4.89
CA LEU A 177 8.48 2.70 -3.98
C LEU A 177 8.81 2.16 -2.58
N ALA A 178 8.04 1.22 -2.04
CA ALA A 178 8.36 0.63 -0.74
C ALA A 178 9.77 0.00 -0.70
N ARG A 179 10.24 -0.56 -1.83
CA ARG A 179 11.55 -1.19 -1.93
C ARG A 179 12.73 -0.23 -2.01
N THR A 180 12.47 1.08 -2.14
CA THR A 180 13.53 2.10 -2.09
C THR A 180 13.87 2.51 -0.65
N GLY A 181 13.10 2.03 0.33
CA GLY A 181 13.24 2.39 1.75
C GLY A 181 12.51 3.69 2.14
N ILE A 182 11.96 4.45 1.18
CA ILE A 182 11.29 5.75 1.46
C ILE A 182 10.08 5.63 2.40
N MET A 183 9.46 4.44 2.47
CA MET A 183 8.28 4.18 3.31
C MET A 183 8.59 3.37 4.57
N GLU A 184 9.86 3.04 4.85
CA GLU A 184 10.20 2.01 5.83
C GLU A 184 9.73 2.38 7.26
N GLU A 185 9.97 3.62 7.68
CA GLU A 185 9.49 4.08 9.00
C GLU A 185 7.98 4.06 9.12
N TYR A 186 7.29 4.43 8.04
CA TYR A 186 5.83 4.41 8.00
C TYR A 186 5.27 2.99 8.10
N ILE A 187 5.87 2.03 7.38
CA ILE A 187 5.48 0.62 7.47
C ILE A 187 5.70 0.10 8.90
N ARG A 188 6.84 0.41 9.53
CA ARG A 188 7.10 0.02 10.93
C ARG A 188 6.06 0.59 11.90
N LYS A 189 5.56 1.81 11.68
CA LYS A 189 4.47 2.37 12.51
C LYS A 189 3.18 1.58 12.37
N LEU A 190 2.83 1.15 11.16
CA LEU A 190 1.61 0.37 10.93
C LEU A 190 1.70 -1.04 11.53
N ASP A 191 2.90 -1.61 11.62
CA ASP A 191 3.14 -2.93 12.22
C ASP A 191 2.75 -2.99 13.70
N GLU A 192 2.90 -1.86 14.39
CA GLU A 192 2.58 -1.69 15.80
C GLU A 192 1.08 -1.52 16.08
N ILE A 193 0.25 -1.31 15.05
CA ILE A 193 -1.19 -1.13 15.22
C ILE A 193 -1.81 -2.42 15.75
N SER A 194 -2.54 -2.30 16.87
CA SER A 194 -3.30 -3.40 17.47
C SER A 194 -4.65 -3.57 16.79
N LEU A 195 -4.84 -4.70 16.11
CA LEU A 195 -6.09 -5.16 15.52
C LEU A 195 -6.64 -6.31 16.38
N CYS A 196 -7.84 -6.14 16.94
CA CYS A 196 -8.43 -7.13 17.86
C CYS A 196 -7.49 -7.53 19.02
N GLY A 197 -6.68 -6.57 19.52
CA GLY A 197 -5.73 -6.81 20.62
C GLY A 197 -4.39 -7.44 20.22
N ILE A 198 -4.15 -7.65 18.91
CA ILE A 198 -2.93 -8.25 18.36
C ILE A 198 -2.32 -7.31 17.32
N LYS A 199 -1.01 -7.07 17.40
CA LYS A 199 -0.30 -6.21 16.43
C LYS A 199 -0.47 -6.71 14.99
N ALA A 200 -0.52 -5.78 14.05
CA ALA A 200 -0.66 -6.07 12.62
C ALA A 200 0.45 -6.99 12.09
N GLU A 201 1.68 -6.85 12.59
CA GLU A 201 2.79 -7.75 12.22
C GLU A 201 2.49 -9.22 12.52
N PHE A 202 1.86 -9.52 13.66
CA PHE A 202 1.55 -10.90 14.07
C PHE A 202 0.38 -11.45 13.26
N TRP A 203 -0.61 -10.63 12.94
CA TRP A 203 -1.67 -11.01 12.01
C TRP A 203 -1.13 -11.38 10.63
N ARG A 204 -0.18 -10.61 10.09
CA ARG A 204 0.46 -10.95 8.81
C ARG A 204 1.26 -12.24 8.89
N GLN A 205 2.02 -12.45 9.97
CA GLN A 205 2.75 -13.71 10.19
C GLN A 205 1.78 -14.91 10.24
N PHE A 206 0.65 -14.75 10.93
CA PHE A 206 -0.40 -15.75 11.00
C PHE A 206 -0.99 -16.04 9.62
N LEU A 207 -1.53 -15.04 8.92
CA LEU A 207 -2.15 -15.20 7.61
C LEU A 207 -1.18 -15.73 6.54
N LYS A 208 0.10 -15.39 6.63
CA LYS A 208 1.15 -15.93 5.76
C LYS A 208 1.41 -17.42 5.99
N SER A 209 1.18 -17.90 7.21
CA SER A 209 1.41 -19.30 7.60
C SER A 209 0.32 -20.26 7.13
N PHE A 210 -0.86 -19.76 6.74
CA PHE A 210 -2.05 -20.55 6.39
C PHE A 210 -2.63 -20.15 5.02
N GLN A 211 -1.77 -20.06 4.00
CA GLN A 211 -2.18 -19.75 2.62
C GLN A 211 -2.61 -21.01 1.86
N GLU A 212 -3.38 -20.89 0.77
CA GLU A 212 -3.86 -22.04 -0.05
C GLU A 212 -2.76 -23.01 -0.51
N SER A 213 -1.53 -22.53 -0.73
CA SER A 213 -0.40 -23.38 -1.10
C SER A 213 0.28 -24.07 0.09
N THR A 214 -0.24 -23.87 1.30
CA THR A 214 0.34 -24.44 2.52
C THR A 214 -0.13 -25.88 2.63
N THR A 215 0.81 -26.82 2.54
CA THR A 215 0.50 -28.22 2.83
C THR A 215 0.27 -28.41 4.33
N ASP A 216 -0.45 -29.46 4.72
CA ASP A 216 -0.65 -29.81 6.13
C ASP A 216 0.68 -29.90 6.90
N ALA A 217 1.73 -30.40 6.25
CA ALA A 217 3.07 -30.45 6.81
C ALA A 217 3.63 -29.04 7.11
N GLN A 218 3.43 -28.08 6.19
CA GLN A 218 3.86 -26.69 6.39
C GLN A 218 3.03 -25.97 7.45
N ALA A 219 1.71 -26.23 7.50
CA ALA A 219 0.82 -25.67 8.50
C ALA A 219 1.20 -26.18 9.90
N ARG A 220 1.42 -27.49 10.06
CA ARG A 220 1.92 -28.11 11.31
C ARG A 220 3.28 -27.54 11.73
N ALA A 221 4.21 -27.39 10.79
CA ALA A 221 5.50 -26.77 11.07
C ALA A 221 5.37 -25.29 11.51
N ALA A 222 4.39 -24.55 10.98
CA ALA A 222 4.10 -23.20 11.42
C ALA A 222 3.50 -23.15 12.83
N ILE A 223 2.54 -24.03 13.14
CA ILE A 223 1.98 -24.18 14.48
C ILE A 223 3.06 -24.54 15.50
N GLU A 224 3.93 -25.48 15.18
CA GLU A 224 5.05 -25.87 16.06
C GLU A 224 6.04 -24.72 16.32
N ARG A 225 6.32 -23.90 15.29
CA ARG A 225 7.13 -22.68 15.48
C ARG A 225 6.44 -21.68 16.43
N LEU A 226 5.13 -21.51 16.32
CA LEU A 226 4.36 -20.65 17.22
C LEU A 226 4.36 -21.21 18.66
N ARG A 227 4.13 -22.52 18.81
CA ARG A 227 4.19 -23.22 20.10
C ARG A 227 5.54 -23.01 20.79
N LYS A 228 6.64 -23.21 20.06
CA LYS A 228 8.00 -22.98 20.60
C LYS A 228 8.21 -21.53 21.04
N ARG A 229 7.70 -20.54 20.30
CA ARG A 229 7.80 -19.12 20.69
C ARG A 229 7.03 -18.83 21.99
N VAL A 230 5.80 -19.35 22.11
CA VAL A 230 4.98 -19.17 23.32
C VAL A 230 5.64 -19.82 24.54
N LEU A 231 6.26 -20.98 24.37
CA LEU A 231 6.97 -21.68 25.46
C LEU A 231 8.33 -21.02 25.81
N ALA A 232 9.02 -20.44 24.83
CA ALA A 232 10.31 -19.77 25.02
C ALA A 232 10.22 -18.44 25.79
N ASP A 233 9.05 -17.80 25.80
CA ASP A 233 8.79 -16.57 26.58
C ASP A 233 8.77 -16.82 28.11
N GLY A 234 8.91 -18.10 28.53
CA GLY A 234 9.40 -18.53 29.84
C GLY A 234 8.48 -18.32 31.03
N THR A 235 7.43 -17.50 30.91
CA THR A 235 6.54 -17.15 32.02
C THR A 235 5.12 -17.62 31.74
N PRO A 236 4.62 -18.66 32.45
CA PRO A 236 3.22 -19.04 32.39
C PRO A 236 2.34 -17.85 32.73
N SER A 237 1.53 -17.43 31.77
CA SER A 237 0.56 -16.35 31.90
C SER A 237 -0.78 -16.81 31.34
N ALA A 238 -1.87 -16.17 31.77
CA ALA A 238 -3.19 -16.41 31.18
C ALA A 238 -3.19 -16.23 29.65
N ARG A 239 -2.31 -15.36 29.14
CA ARG A 239 -2.09 -15.13 27.71
C ARG A 239 -1.38 -16.30 27.02
N SER A 240 -0.32 -16.86 27.63
CA SER A 240 0.39 -18.02 27.07
C SER A 240 -0.48 -19.28 27.08
N GLU A 241 -1.30 -19.48 28.12
CA GLU A 241 -2.26 -20.58 28.16
C GLU A 241 -3.35 -20.44 27.09
N SER A 242 -3.89 -19.24 26.91
CA SER A 242 -4.87 -18.95 25.86
C SER A 242 -4.29 -19.18 24.46
N ALA A 243 -3.04 -18.75 24.24
CA ALA A 243 -2.33 -18.99 22.98
C ALA A 243 -2.12 -20.49 22.73
N LEU A 244 -1.72 -21.27 23.74
CA LEU A 244 -1.57 -22.73 23.61
C LEU A 244 -2.90 -23.41 23.28
N ARG A 245 -4.02 -22.99 23.89
CA ARG A 245 -5.36 -23.51 23.56
C ARG A 245 -5.74 -23.25 22.11
N ILE A 246 -5.49 -22.04 21.61
CA ILE A 246 -5.73 -21.70 20.20
C ILE A 246 -4.88 -22.60 19.27
N LEU A 247 -3.61 -22.84 19.62
CA LEU A 247 -2.74 -23.70 18.81
C LEU A 247 -3.22 -25.16 18.80
N VAL A 248 -3.73 -25.66 19.92
CA VAL A 248 -4.35 -27.00 19.98
C VAL A 248 -5.58 -27.06 19.08
N GLU A 249 -6.45 -26.05 19.12
CA GLU A 249 -7.64 -26.01 18.26
C GLU A 249 -7.27 -25.97 16.78
N LEU A 250 -6.25 -25.19 16.41
CA LEU A 250 -5.73 -25.16 15.04
C LEU A 250 -5.14 -26.51 14.61
N GLU A 251 -4.52 -27.28 15.50
CA GLU A 251 -4.07 -28.65 15.20
C GLU A 251 -5.24 -29.60 15.00
N THR A 252 -6.29 -29.49 15.82
CA THR A 252 -7.50 -30.30 15.68
C THR A 252 -8.12 -30.10 14.29
N LEU A 253 -8.25 -28.85 13.85
CA LEU A 253 -8.78 -28.51 12.52
C LEU A 253 -7.92 -29.01 11.36
N LEU A 254 -6.63 -29.29 11.56
CA LEU A 254 -5.75 -29.90 10.55
C LEU A 254 -5.81 -31.43 10.53
N ASN A 255 -6.49 -32.05 11.51
CA ASN A 255 -6.69 -33.49 11.60
C ASN A 255 -8.08 -33.92 11.10
N GLU A 256 -8.98 -32.97 10.83
CA GLU A 256 -10.29 -33.15 10.18
C GLU A 256 -10.15 -33.13 8.66
#